data_AF-A0A4R1QQQ7-F1
#
_entry.id   AF-A0A4R1QQQ7-F1
#
_cell.length_a   1.000
_cell.length_b   1.000
_cell.length_c   1.000
_cell.angle_alpha   90.00
_cell.angle_beta   90.00
_cell.angle_gamma   90.00
#
_symmetry.space_group_name_H-M   'P 1'
#
loop_
_entity.id
_entity.type
_entity.pdbx_description
1 polymer ?
#
loop_
_entity_poly.entity_id
_entity_poly.type
_entity_poly.pdbx_seq_one_letter_code
_entity_poly.pdbx_strand_id
1 'polypeptide(L)'
;MLKDLIIRAQESDSEAMMELINKFKPLLQKYARKLVYEDAYEDLVLYFIQLMHGLELEKLLSNEDGSITNYINVSVRNFYNKKIPEIIRSKKEILHTNLSEEQLYYIDTVSAKTDKIDFLYESGIHQILNESEYQIIYLIYVEGYTAVEIAKIINKSRQAVNQMKVRALIKLRDKLLSDIVT
;
A
#
# COMPACT_ATOMS: atom_id res chain seq x y z
N MET A 1 -17.47 -31.30 32.13
CA MET A 1 -17.57 -31.84 30.75
C MET A 1 -17.10 -30.77 29.77
N LEU A 2 -16.84 -31.09 28.49
CA LEU A 2 -16.35 -30.08 27.54
C LEU A 2 -17.34 -28.92 27.39
N LYS A 3 -18.63 -29.22 27.41
CA LYS A 3 -19.72 -28.24 27.41
C LYS A 3 -19.59 -27.21 28.54
N ASP A 4 -19.42 -27.66 29.78
CA ASP A 4 -19.36 -26.76 30.95
C ASP A 4 -18.14 -25.83 30.89
N LEU A 5 -17.02 -26.36 30.38
CA LEU A 5 -15.80 -25.59 30.21
C LEU A 5 -15.98 -24.48 29.17
N ILE A 6 -16.73 -24.75 28.09
CA ILE A 6 -17.09 -23.75 27.08
C ILE A 6 -18.01 -22.68 27.66
N ILE A 7 -19.03 -23.07 28.43
CA ILE A 7 -19.96 -22.12 29.06
C ILE A 7 -19.18 -21.16 29.99
N ARG A 8 -18.31 -21.69 30.86
CA ARG A 8 -17.45 -20.85 31.72
C ARG A 8 -16.58 -19.90 30.90
N ALA A 9 -15.94 -20.40 29.84
CA ALA A 9 -15.10 -19.59 28.97
C ALA A 9 -15.92 -18.48 28.26
N GLN A 10 -17.18 -18.74 27.90
CA GLN A 10 -18.11 -17.75 27.35
C GLN A 10 -18.51 -16.69 28.39
N GLU A 11 -18.60 -17.05 29.67
CA GLU A 11 -18.84 -16.16 30.81
C GLU A 11 -17.60 -15.34 31.23
N SER A 12 -16.59 -15.24 30.36
CA SER A 12 -15.34 -14.49 30.57
C SER A 12 -14.38 -15.09 31.61
N ASP A 13 -14.50 -16.38 31.91
CA ASP A 13 -13.50 -17.12 32.69
C ASP A 13 -12.24 -17.38 31.84
N SER A 14 -11.18 -16.60 32.10
CA SER A 14 -9.92 -16.72 31.38
C SER A 14 -9.19 -18.05 31.62
N GLU A 15 -9.34 -18.65 32.81
CA GLU A 15 -8.71 -19.94 33.10
C GLU A 15 -9.39 -21.06 32.30
N ALA A 16 -10.71 -21.03 32.20
CA ALA A 16 -11.48 -21.97 31.38
C ALA A 16 -11.12 -21.86 29.89
N MET A 17 -10.97 -20.63 29.37
CA MET A 17 -10.53 -20.41 27.99
C MET A 17 -9.10 -20.94 27.77
N MET A 18 -8.18 -20.69 28.71
CA MET A 18 -6.81 -21.21 28.63
C MET A 18 -6.76 -22.74 28.68
N GLU A 19 -7.62 -23.37 29.49
CA GLU A 19 -7.76 -24.83 29.53
C GLU A 19 -8.23 -25.38 28.17
N LEU A 20 -9.21 -24.73 27.52
CA LEU A 20 -9.67 -25.10 26.19
C LEU A 20 -8.55 -24.97 25.14
N ILE A 21 -7.83 -23.84 25.14
CA ILE A 21 -6.70 -23.62 24.23
C ILE A 21 -5.65 -24.72 24.43
N ASN A 22 -5.31 -25.06 25.67
CA ASN A 22 -4.35 -26.13 25.96
C ASN A 22 -4.86 -27.50 25.51
N LYS A 23 -6.14 -27.80 25.70
CA LYS A 23 -6.77 -29.06 25.27
C LYS A 23 -6.74 -29.24 23.75
N PHE A 24 -6.97 -28.17 22.99
CA PHE A 24 -6.95 -28.19 21.53
C PHE A 24 -5.61 -27.77 20.91
N LYS A 25 -4.59 -27.47 21.72
CA LYS A 25 -3.25 -27.07 21.28
C LYS A 25 -2.65 -28.01 20.21
N PRO A 26 -2.75 -29.35 20.30
CA PRO A 26 -2.22 -30.22 19.25
C PRO A 26 -2.89 -30.01 17.87
N LEU A 27 -4.20 -29.72 17.86
CA LEU A 27 -4.95 -29.42 16.64
C LEU A 27 -4.53 -28.08 16.03
N LEU A 28 -4.43 -27.04 16.88
CA LEU A 28 -4.01 -25.71 16.45
C LEU A 28 -2.57 -25.75 15.91
N GLN A 29 -1.64 -26.39 16.63
CA GLN A 29 -0.26 -26.56 16.17
C GLN A 29 -0.17 -27.35 14.86
N LYS A 30 -0.98 -28.39 14.68
CA LYS A 30 -1.03 -29.15 13.43
C LYS A 30 -1.34 -28.26 12.24
N TYR A 31 -2.32 -27.36 12.34
CA TYR A 31 -2.68 -26.48 11.23
C TYR A 31 -1.76 -25.27 11.11
N ALA A 32 -1.22 -24.73 12.21
CA ALA A 32 -0.21 -23.68 12.18
C ALA A 32 1.03 -24.13 11.38
N ARG A 33 1.54 -25.34 11.66
CA ARG A 33 2.65 -25.96 10.92
C ARG A 33 2.37 -26.16 9.44
N LYS A 34 1.11 -26.28 9.03
CA LYS A 34 0.73 -26.40 7.61
C LYS A 34 0.63 -25.05 6.91
N LEU A 35 0.38 -23.97 7.65
CA LEU A 35 0.28 -22.62 7.09
C LEU A 35 1.67 -21.99 6.86
N VAL A 36 2.66 -22.31 7.68
CA VAL A 36 4.09 -21.94 7.48
C VAL A 36 4.29 -20.41 7.31
N TYR A 37 3.63 -19.61 8.15
CA TYR A 37 3.96 -18.19 8.34
C TYR A 37 4.14 -17.89 9.84
N GLU A 38 4.80 -16.78 10.15
CA GLU A 38 5.30 -16.43 11.49
C GLU A 38 4.21 -16.54 12.57
N ASP A 39 3.09 -15.83 12.38
CA ASP A 39 2.00 -15.73 13.37
C ASP A 39 0.91 -16.81 13.23
N ALA A 40 1.20 -17.93 12.54
CA ALA A 40 0.15 -18.88 12.16
C ALA A 40 -0.53 -19.55 13.36
N TYR A 41 0.18 -19.72 14.47
CA TYR A 41 -0.39 -20.32 15.67
C TYR A 41 -1.28 -19.32 16.42
N GLU A 42 -0.84 -18.07 16.52
CA GLU A 42 -1.51 -16.95 17.15
C GLU A 42 -2.83 -16.63 16.45
N ASP A 43 -2.83 -16.59 15.11
CA ASP A 43 -4.04 -16.44 14.28
C ASP A 43 -5.05 -17.58 14.53
N LEU A 44 -4.57 -18.81 14.68
CA LEU A 44 -5.40 -19.98 14.99
C LEU A 44 -5.98 -19.94 16.41
N VAL A 45 -5.20 -19.47 17.39
CA VAL A 45 -5.66 -19.26 18.76
C VAL A 45 -6.73 -18.15 18.80
N LEU A 46 -6.51 -17.04 18.12
CA LEU A 46 -7.48 -15.95 18.01
C LEU A 46 -8.80 -16.45 17.41
N TYR A 47 -8.72 -17.16 16.28
CA TYR A 47 -9.90 -17.78 15.66
C TYR A 47 -10.60 -18.74 16.63
N PHE A 48 -9.85 -19.55 17.37
CA PHE A 48 -10.40 -20.50 18.32
C PHE A 48 -11.16 -19.80 19.46
N ILE A 49 -10.61 -18.71 20.01
CA ILE A 49 -11.28 -17.90 21.04
C ILE A 49 -12.60 -17.33 20.50
N GLN A 50 -12.57 -16.77 19.29
CA GLN A 50 -13.77 -16.25 18.62
C GLN A 50 -14.81 -17.35 18.38
N LEU A 51 -14.36 -18.55 17.97
CA LEU A 51 -15.22 -19.71 17.79
C LEU A 51 -15.89 -20.12 19.11
N MET A 52 -15.15 -20.14 20.23
CA MET A 52 -15.70 -20.49 21.53
C MET A 52 -16.74 -19.46 22.00
N HIS A 53 -16.48 -18.17 21.83
CA HIS A 53 -17.47 -17.13 22.16
C HIS A 53 -18.72 -17.17 21.28
N GLY A 54 -18.58 -17.49 19.99
CA GLY A 54 -19.70 -17.57 19.05
C GLY A 54 -20.40 -18.92 19.00
N LEU A 55 -19.97 -19.92 19.76
CA LEU A 55 -20.52 -21.27 19.71
C LEU A 55 -21.88 -21.35 20.42
N GLU A 56 -22.94 -21.49 19.64
CA GLU A 56 -24.27 -21.75 20.16
C GLU A 56 -24.47 -23.26 20.37
N LEU A 57 -24.16 -23.74 21.58
CA LEU A 57 -24.25 -25.17 21.94
C LEU A 57 -25.65 -25.76 21.69
N GLU A 58 -26.71 -24.97 21.85
CA GLU A 58 -28.10 -25.40 21.62
C GLU A 58 -28.40 -25.74 20.15
N LYS A 59 -27.64 -25.18 19.20
CA LYS A 59 -27.78 -25.45 17.76
C LYS A 59 -27.02 -26.71 17.32
N LEU A 60 -26.22 -27.32 18.20
CA LEU A 60 -25.54 -28.57 17.89
C LEU A 60 -26.53 -29.74 17.92
N LEU A 61 -26.36 -30.68 16.98
CA LEU A 61 -27.17 -31.91 16.91
C LEU A 61 -27.08 -32.75 18.20
N SER A 62 -25.94 -32.66 18.90
CA SER A 62 -25.72 -33.29 20.20
C SER A 62 -24.71 -32.47 20.99
N ASN A 63 -24.93 -32.41 22.31
CA ASN A 63 -24.07 -31.73 23.28
C ASN A 63 -23.04 -32.67 23.92
N GLU A 64 -22.89 -33.87 23.40
CA GLU A 64 -21.84 -34.79 23.83
C GLU A 64 -20.45 -34.25 23.45
N ASP A 65 -19.47 -34.50 24.30
CA ASP A 65 -18.09 -34.06 24.11
C ASP A 65 -17.53 -34.45 22.73
N GLY A 66 -17.92 -35.61 22.19
CA GLY A 66 -17.53 -36.06 20.86
C GLY A 66 -18.06 -35.18 19.73
N SER A 67 -19.33 -34.77 19.80
CA SER A 67 -19.96 -33.90 18.80
C SER A 67 -19.37 -32.49 18.82
N ILE A 68 -19.15 -31.93 20.02
CA ILE A 68 -18.49 -30.63 20.20
C ILE A 68 -17.05 -30.69 19.66
N THR A 69 -16.30 -31.73 20.02
CA THR A 69 -14.92 -31.93 19.54
C THR A 69 -14.86 -32.03 18.02
N ASN A 70 -15.79 -32.76 17.41
CA ASN A 70 -15.87 -32.88 15.96
C ASN A 70 -16.19 -31.53 15.29
N TYR A 71 -17.12 -30.76 15.86
CA TYR A 71 -17.44 -29.42 15.37
C TYR A 71 -16.20 -28.52 15.39
N ILE A 72 -15.46 -28.49 16.50
CA ILE A 72 -14.21 -27.73 16.63
C ILE A 72 -13.18 -28.19 15.59
N ASN A 73 -13.00 -29.50 15.41
CA ASN A 73 -12.08 -30.05 14.41
C ASN A 73 -12.40 -29.57 12.99
N VAL A 74 -13.69 -29.58 12.63
CA VAL A 74 -14.17 -29.13 11.32
C VAL A 74 -13.97 -27.62 11.16
N SER A 75 -14.33 -26.83 12.16
CA SER A 75 -14.18 -25.38 12.17
C SER A 75 -12.73 -24.92 12.00
N VAL A 76 -11.80 -25.49 12.78
CA VAL A 76 -10.37 -25.19 12.66
C VAL A 76 -9.82 -25.61 11.29
N ARG A 77 -10.23 -26.77 10.76
CA ARG A 77 -9.86 -27.18 9.39
C ARG A 77 -10.36 -26.21 8.34
N ASN A 78 -11.58 -25.70 8.48
CA ASN A 78 -12.17 -24.76 7.55
C ASN A 78 -11.46 -23.40 7.61
N PHE A 79 -11.09 -22.92 8.80
CA PHE A 79 -10.25 -21.73 8.94
C PHE A 79 -8.91 -21.89 8.23
N TYR A 80 -8.24 -23.03 8.44
CA TYR A 80 -7.02 -23.38 7.70
C TYR A 80 -7.24 -23.31 6.18
N ASN A 81 -8.29 -23.95 5.66
CA ASN A 81 -8.59 -23.94 4.22
C ASN A 81 -8.88 -22.52 3.69
N LYS A 82 -9.54 -21.67 4.50
CA LYS A 82 -9.82 -20.27 4.17
C LYS A 82 -8.54 -19.44 4.07
N LYS A 83 -7.53 -19.73 4.89
CA LYS A 83 -6.22 -19.03 4.88
C LYS A 83 -5.33 -19.43 3.69
N ILE A 84 -5.51 -20.61 3.09
CA ILE A 84 -4.65 -21.08 1.98
C ILE A 84 -4.62 -20.11 0.79
N PRO A 85 -5.75 -19.60 0.25
CA PRO A 85 -5.73 -18.63 -0.85
C PRO A 85 -4.99 -17.33 -0.50
N GLU A 86 -5.12 -16.83 0.73
CA GLU A 86 -4.43 -15.61 1.19
C GLU A 86 -2.91 -15.81 1.17
N ILE A 87 -2.43 -16.96 1.65
CA ILE A 87 -1.00 -17.33 1.64
C ILE A 87 -0.47 -17.52 0.21
N ILE A 88 -1.26 -18.16 -0.66
CA ILE A 88 -0.85 -18.33 -2.07
C ILE A 88 -0.74 -16.97 -2.77
N ARG A 89 -1.64 -16.03 -2.44
CA ARG A 89 -1.60 -14.67 -2.99
C ARG A 89 -0.39 -13.90 -2.46
N SER A 90 -0.12 -13.92 -1.15
CA SER A 90 1.02 -13.20 -0.57
C SER A 90 2.37 -13.76 -1.02
N LYS A 91 2.49 -15.06 -1.30
CA LYS A 91 3.72 -15.64 -1.88
C LYS A 91 4.04 -15.13 -3.30
N LYS A 92 3.08 -14.52 -4.00
CA LYS A 92 3.34 -13.87 -5.30
C LYS A 92 3.88 -12.45 -5.13
N GLU A 93 3.85 -11.91 -3.93
CA GLU A 93 4.42 -10.60 -3.62
C GLU A 93 5.90 -10.79 -3.28
N ILE A 94 6.75 -10.00 -3.93
CA ILE A 94 8.18 -9.96 -3.62
C ILE A 94 8.39 -8.71 -2.77
N LEU A 95 8.84 -8.89 -1.53
CA LEU A 95 9.24 -7.76 -0.69
C LEU A 95 10.42 -7.04 -1.33
N HIS A 96 10.40 -5.71 -1.38
CA HIS A 96 11.52 -4.92 -1.90
C HIS A 96 12.84 -5.23 -1.17
N THR A 97 12.78 -5.55 0.12
CA THR A 97 13.96 -5.94 0.92
C THR A 97 14.58 -7.27 0.50
N ASN A 98 13.85 -8.11 -0.25
CA ASN A 98 14.33 -9.39 -0.73
C ASN A 98 14.98 -9.29 -2.12
N LEU A 99 14.95 -8.11 -2.73
CA LEU A 99 15.56 -7.84 -4.03
C LEU A 99 17.02 -7.41 -3.85
N SER A 100 17.89 -7.82 -4.78
CA SER A 100 19.24 -7.27 -4.84
C SER A 100 19.21 -5.81 -5.30
N GLU A 101 20.30 -5.07 -5.04
CA GLU A 101 20.46 -3.70 -5.56
C GLU A 101 20.29 -3.63 -7.09
N GLU A 102 20.78 -4.64 -7.81
CA GLU A 102 20.62 -4.73 -9.27
C GLU A 102 19.16 -4.91 -9.69
N GLN A 103 18.39 -5.74 -8.97
CA GLN A 103 16.97 -5.94 -9.24
C GLN A 103 16.13 -4.70 -8.89
N LEU A 104 16.46 -4.01 -7.80
CA LEU A 104 15.83 -2.74 -7.43
C LEU A 104 16.10 -1.68 -8.51
N TYR A 105 17.36 -1.53 -8.93
CA TYR A 105 17.73 -0.62 -10.01
C TYR A 105 16.98 -0.94 -11.31
N TYR A 106 16.84 -2.22 -11.67
CA TYR A 106 16.04 -2.61 -12.82
C TYR A 106 14.58 -2.20 -12.68
N ILE A 107 13.95 -2.43 -11.53
CA ILE A 107 12.55 -2.04 -11.27
C ILE A 107 12.39 -0.52 -11.35
N ASP A 108 13.29 0.23 -10.72
CA ASP A 108 13.24 1.70 -10.72
C ASP A 108 13.38 2.26 -12.13
N THR A 109 14.29 1.70 -12.94
CA THR A 109 14.48 2.15 -14.32
C THR A 109 13.28 1.84 -15.22
N VAL A 110 12.67 0.65 -15.13
CA VAL A 110 11.49 0.32 -15.94
C VAL A 110 10.20 0.99 -15.44
N SER A 111 10.14 1.30 -14.15
CA SER A 111 8.99 1.97 -13.52
C SER A 111 9.11 3.49 -13.53
N ALA A 112 10.29 4.02 -13.85
CA ALA A 112 10.53 5.44 -13.99
C ALA A 112 9.55 6.04 -14.99
N LYS A 113 8.75 6.98 -14.51
CA LYS A 113 7.93 7.83 -15.36
C LYS A 113 8.56 9.20 -15.38
N THR A 114 8.60 9.83 -16.55
CA THR A 114 8.85 11.26 -16.61
C THR A 114 7.65 11.95 -15.99
N ASP A 115 7.86 12.61 -14.86
CA ASP A 115 6.85 13.51 -14.32
C ASP A 115 6.52 14.54 -15.40
N LYS A 116 5.25 14.60 -15.80
CA LYS A 116 4.72 15.68 -16.65
C LYS A 116 4.53 16.98 -15.85
N ILE A 117 5.24 17.10 -14.73
CA ILE A 117 5.20 18.26 -13.88
C ILE A 117 6.08 19.30 -14.59
N ASP A 118 5.41 20.26 -15.22
CA ASP A 118 6.07 21.44 -15.75
C ASP A 118 6.62 22.22 -14.55
N PHE A 119 7.92 22.08 -14.30
CA PHE A 119 8.64 22.81 -13.25
C PHE A 119 8.35 24.33 -13.30
N LEU A 120 8.10 24.88 -14.50
CA LEU A 120 7.74 26.30 -14.64
C LEU A 120 6.34 26.59 -14.11
N TYR A 121 5.43 25.62 -14.18
CA TYR A 121 4.09 25.76 -13.62
C TYR A 121 4.12 25.76 -12.09
N GLU A 122 4.81 24.80 -11.48
CA GLU A 122 4.91 24.69 -10.01
C GLU A 122 5.67 25.86 -9.37
N SER A 123 6.67 26.40 -10.06
CA SER A 123 7.40 27.60 -9.61
C SER A 123 6.57 28.88 -9.69
N GLY A 124 5.31 28.82 -10.12
CA GLY A 124 4.42 29.97 -10.21
C GLY A 124 4.80 30.97 -11.31
N ILE A 125 5.72 30.60 -12.20
CA ILE A 125 6.22 31.49 -13.28
C ILE A 125 5.11 31.94 -14.21
N HIS A 126 4.09 31.10 -14.42
CA HIS A 126 2.89 31.42 -15.18
C HIS A 126 2.10 32.61 -14.62
N GLN A 127 2.28 32.97 -13.34
CA GLN A 127 1.63 34.12 -12.72
C GLN A 127 2.40 35.43 -12.95
N ILE A 128 3.69 35.35 -13.32
CA ILE A 128 4.59 36.49 -13.51
C ILE A 128 4.63 36.90 -14.99
N LEU A 129 4.59 35.89 -15.88
CA LEU A 129 4.70 36.06 -17.32
C LEU A 129 3.33 36.06 -17.99
N ASN A 130 3.21 36.75 -19.13
CA ASN A 130 2.06 36.50 -20.00
C ASN A 130 2.26 35.20 -20.80
N GLU A 131 1.17 34.68 -21.37
CA GLU A 131 1.15 33.42 -22.14
C GLU A 131 2.27 33.34 -23.20
N SER A 132 2.49 34.42 -23.96
CA SER A 132 3.50 34.42 -25.02
C SER A 132 4.93 34.45 -24.49
N GLU A 133 5.17 35.08 -23.34
CA GLU A 133 6.45 35.07 -22.63
C GLU A 133 6.71 33.71 -21.98
N TYR A 134 5.69 33.13 -21.33
CA TYR A 134 5.74 31.79 -20.74
C TYR A 134 6.07 30.74 -21.79
N GLN A 135 5.36 30.76 -22.91
CA GLN A 135 5.57 29.82 -24.01
C GLN A 135 7.00 29.89 -24.56
N ILE A 136 7.59 31.09 -24.69
CA ILE A 136 8.98 31.23 -25.15
C ILE A 136 9.97 30.69 -24.12
N ILE A 137 9.76 30.94 -22.83
CA ILE A 137 10.63 30.41 -21.77
C ILE A 137 10.53 28.88 -21.73
N TYR A 138 9.32 28.32 -21.80
CA TYR A 138 9.10 26.87 -21.85
C TYR A 138 9.81 26.25 -23.06
N LEU A 139 9.60 26.77 -24.27
CA LEU A 139 10.22 26.22 -25.48
C LEU A 139 11.75 26.29 -25.46
N ILE A 140 12.35 27.30 -24.83
CA ILE A 140 13.81 27.44 -24.77
C ILE A 140 14.41 26.55 -23.68
N TYR A 141 13.86 26.59 -22.47
CA TYR A 141 14.51 26.02 -21.29
C TYR A 141 14.00 24.64 -20.89
N VAL A 142 12.78 24.27 -21.30
CA VAL A 142 12.21 22.93 -21.05
C VAL A 142 12.38 22.05 -22.29
N GLU A 143 12.03 22.56 -23.47
CA GLU A 143 12.06 21.78 -24.72
C GLU A 143 13.37 21.95 -25.54
N GLY A 144 14.21 22.92 -25.21
CA GLY A 144 15.54 23.09 -25.82
C GLY A 144 15.55 23.71 -27.23
N TYR A 145 14.45 24.33 -27.69
CA TYR A 145 14.39 24.96 -29.01
C TYR A 145 15.26 26.22 -29.11
N THR A 146 15.84 26.44 -30.28
CA THR A 146 16.54 27.67 -30.62
C THR A 146 15.57 28.81 -30.96
N ALA A 147 16.02 30.05 -30.80
CA ALA A 147 15.23 31.23 -31.18
C ALA A 147 14.82 31.25 -32.68
N VAL A 148 15.56 30.54 -33.53
CA VAL A 148 15.24 30.41 -34.97
C VAL A 148 14.10 29.41 -35.19
N GLU A 149 14.11 28.29 -34.47
CA GLU A 149 13.03 27.29 -34.55
C GLU A 149 11.74 27.85 -33.96
N ILE A 150 11.81 28.51 -32.82
CA ILE A 150 10.66 29.17 -32.19
C ILE A 150 10.08 30.24 -33.12
N ALA A 151 10.92 31.06 -33.76
CA ALA A 151 10.48 32.05 -34.74
C ALA A 151 9.65 31.45 -35.88
N LYS A 152 10.01 30.25 -36.35
CA LYS A 152 9.23 29.50 -37.35
C LYS A 152 7.92 28.98 -36.77
N ILE A 153 7.93 28.45 -35.54
CA ILE A 153 6.74 27.92 -34.86
C ILE A 153 5.68 29.01 -34.63
N ILE A 154 6.10 30.17 -34.12
CA ILE A 154 5.18 31.26 -33.74
C ILE A 154 4.98 32.30 -34.85
N ASN A 155 5.55 32.06 -36.05
CA ASN A 155 5.51 32.93 -37.22
C ASN A 155 5.93 34.39 -36.93
N LYS A 156 7.08 34.56 -36.25
CA LYS A 156 7.68 35.87 -35.92
C LYS A 156 9.15 35.92 -36.33
N SER A 157 9.75 37.11 -36.31
CA SER A 157 11.19 37.23 -36.54
C SER A 157 12.00 36.69 -35.36
N ARG A 158 13.21 36.18 -35.64
CA ARG A 158 14.18 35.78 -34.59
C ARG A 158 14.44 36.91 -33.59
N GLN A 159 14.47 38.16 -34.06
CA GLN A 159 14.68 39.33 -33.20
C GLN A 159 13.49 39.54 -32.24
N ALA A 160 12.26 39.34 -32.70
CA ALA A 160 11.08 39.43 -31.85
C ALA A 160 11.07 38.36 -30.76
N VAL A 161 11.45 37.11 -31.09
CA VAL A 161 11.61 36.02 -30.11
C VAL A 161 12.65 36.38 -29.04
N ASN A 162 13.82 36.89 -29.47
CA ASN A 162 14.87 37.32 -28.54
C ASN A 162 14.41 38.47 -27.63
N GLN A 163 13.70 39.46 -28.15
CA GLN A 163 13.16 40.56 -27.36
C GLN A 163 12.11 40.08 -26.35
N MET A 164 11.27 39.11 -26.71
CA MET A 164 10.31 38.51 -25.78
C MET A 164 11.01 37.70 -24.68
N LYS A 165 12.04 36.91 -25.03
CA LYS A 165 12.89 36.20 -24.06
C LYS A 165 13.50 37.16 -23.04
N VAL A 166 14.13 38.24 -23.51
CA VAL A 166 14.78 39.23 -22.63
C VAL A 166 13.77 39.88 -21.70
N ARG A 167 12.60 40.27 -22.19
CA ARG A 167 11.54 40.85 -21.36
C ARG A 167 11.04 39.89 -20.29
N ALA A 168 10.82 38.62 -20.65
CA ALA A 168 10.40 37.59 -19.70
C ALA A 168 11.45 37.39 -18.59
N LEU A 169 12.74 37.27 -18.94
CA LEU A 169 13.83 37.11 -17.98
C LEU A 169 13.97 38.30 -17.03
N ILE A 170 13.76 39.53 -17.52
CA ILE A 170 13.78 40.72 -16.66
C ILE A 170 12.66 40.65 -15.61
N LYS A 171 11.42 40.33 -16.01
CA LYS A 171 10.30 40.19 -15.08
C LYS A 171 10.55 39.14 -14.00
N LEU A 172 11.09 37.98 -14.41
CA LEU A 172 11.42 36.90 -13.47
C LEU A 172 12.50 37.34 -12.48
N ARG A 173 13.56 37.99 -12.97
CA ARG A 173 14.63 38.50 -12.12
C ARG A 173 14.10 39.51 -11.11
N ASP A 174 13.31 40.47 -11.56
CA ASP A 174 12.82 41.55 -10.70
C ASP A 174 11.90 41.01 -9.59
N LYS A 175 11.07 39.99 -9.92
CA LYS A 175 10.23 39.29 -8.94
C LYS A 175 11.04 38.46 -7.94
N LEU A 176 12.05 37.72 -8.40
CA LEU A 176 12.92 36.96 -7.51
C LEU A 176 13.71 37.86 -6.55
N LEU A 177 14.15 39.04 -7.02
CA LEU A 177 14.84 40.01 -6.18
C LEU A 177 13.89 40.67 -5.15
N SER A 178 12.62 40.92 -5.49
CA SER A 178 11.66 41.45 -4.50
C SER A 178 11.35 40.45 -3.39
N ASP A 179 11.34 39.16 -3.71
CA ASP A 179 11.00 38.10 -2.75
C ASP A 179 12.19 37.75 -1.82
N ILE A 180 13.42 38.17 -2.14
CA ILE A 180 14.62 37.99 -1.28
C ILE A 180 14.79 39.15 -0.28
N VAL A 181 14.22 40.33 -0.57
CA VAL A 181 14.35 41.55 0.25
C VAL A 181 13.21 41.68 1.28
N THR A 182 12.24 40.76 1.26
CA THR A 182 11.13 40.66 2.21
C THR A 182 11.37 39.55 3.22
#